data_AF-A0A7S4CFV5-F1
#
_entry.id   AF-A0A7S4CFV5-F1
#
_cell.length_a   1.000
_cell.length_b   1.000
_cell.length_c   1.000
_cell.angle_alpha   90.00
_cell.angle_beta   90.00
_cell.angle_gamma   90.00
#
_symmetry.space_group_name_H-M   'P 1'
#
loop_
_entity.id
_entity.type
_entity.pdbx_description
1 polymer ?
#
loop_
_entity_poly.entity_id
_entity_poly.type
_entity_poly.pdbx_seq_one_letter_code
_entity_poly.pdbx_strand_id
1 'polypeptide(L)'
;GAEEEGYMLYMPDAGRRMNLGSLWDARTHQPVHGFLWDQDTIQRNTVTTPIDHSRLEAVFLDDFRSKTTLTSVSLEFSLEVNLLLVSAKVTCSMNYLTDKKRTTKVIRMTTGFTTRTVKETMDAFDGDPMRNMNKFALGYCGQVNPDSCKHATHVVTGVTYGANVYGVFETGFEDEKTKISNTFKLKIKVSALGIGVGIEESKTFTDDSASSSSYTTVSFFGDIIVDEETPRDPEGAAAFIRSLPSKTPNMGKGVPMDLELTPLVWLDSKAAKLQAQISFDTLERLLGIIYK
;
A
#
# COMPACT_ATOMS: atom_id res chain seq x y z
N GLY A 1 -0.17 -3.22 37.59
CA GLY A 1 -0.45 -2.24 36.53
C GLY A 1 -0.82 -3.06 35.32
N ALA A 2 -2.01 -2.85 34.77
CA ALA A 2 -2.55 -3.68 33.71
C ALA A 2 -1.69 -3.54 32.45
N GLU A 3 -0.95 -4.60 32.12
CA GLU A 3 -0.39 -4.78 30.78
C GLU A 3 -1.57 -4.82 29.80
N GLU A 4 -1.61 -3.91 28.83
CA GLU A 4 -2.71 -3.82 27.87
C GLU A 4 -2.95 -5.18 27.20
N GLU A 5 -4.18 -5.70 27.33
CA GLU A 5 -4.59 -7.01 26.81
C GLU A 5 -4.78 -6.96 25.27
N GLY A 6 -3.72 -6.66 24.51
CA GLY A 6 -3.76 -6.52 23.05
C GLY A 6 -4.18 -5.12 22.58
N TYR A 7 -3.91 -4.80 21.31
CA TYR A 7 -4.17 -3.50 20.69
C TYR A 7 -4.68 -3.66 19.27
N MET A 8 -5.39 -2.64 18.77
CA MET A 8 -5.83 -2.57 17.38
C MET A 8 -4.61 -2.47 16.45
N LEU A 9 -4.67 -3.16 15.31
CA LEU A 9 -3.70 -3.00 14.23
C LEU A 9 -4.32 -2.25 13.05
N TYR A 10 -3.55 -1.34 12.49
CA TYR A 10 -3.85 -0.64 11.24
C TYR A 10 -2.72 -0.95 10.27
N MET A 11 -3.05 -1.53 9.12
CA MET A 11 -2.03 -1.91 8.15
C MET A 11 -2.57 -1.90 6.73
N PRO A 12 -1.73 -1.69 5.71
CA PRO A 12 -2.16 -1.86 4.33
C PRO A 12 -2.48 -3.33 4.05
N ASP A 13 -3.39 -3.61 3.12
CA ASP A 13 -3.64 -4.97 2.62
C ASP A 13 -2.48 -5.47 1.74
N ALA A 14 -1.83 -4.56 1.01
CA ALA A 14 -0.70 -4.85 0.13
C ALA A 14 -0.90 -6.02 -0.84
N GLY A 15 -2.14 -6.22 -1.30
CA GLY A 15 -2.50 -7.23 -2.29
C GLY A 15 -2.79 -8.61 -1.70
N ARG A 16 -2.95 -8.73 -0.38
CA ARG A 16 -3.39 -9.96 0.29
C ARG A 16 -4.88 -10.27 0.06
N ARG A 17 -5.68 -9.29 -0.35
CA ARG A 17 -7.12 -9.40 -0.62
C ARG A 17 -7.92 -9.83 0.62
N MET A 18 -7.57 -9.29 1.78
CA MET A 18 -8.28 -9.56 3.03
C MET A 18 -9.62 -8.83 3.06
N ASN A 19 -10.63 -9.49 3.63
CA ASN A 19 -12.00 -8.98 3.76
C ASN A 19 -12.43 -8.98 5.23
N LEU A 20 -13.58 -8.37 5.55
CA LEU A 20 -14.18 -8.47 6.89
C LEU A 20 -14.25 -9.92 7.38
N GLY A 21 -13.92 -10.13 8.66
CA GLY A 21 -13.86 -11.45 9.29
C GLY A 21 -12.62 -12.27 8.96
N SER A 22 -11.75 -11.82 8.05
CA SER A 22 -10.48 -12.52 7.75
C SER A 22 -9.58 -12.53 8.98
N LEU A 23 -8.87 -13.63 9.19
CA LEU A 23 -7.99 -13.82 10.34
C LEU A 23 -6.54 -13.46 10.01
N TRP A 24 -5.84 -12.90 11.00
CA TRP A 24 -4.45 -12.44 10.86
C TRP A 24 -3.58 -12.92 12.01
N ASP A 25 -2.37 -13.37 11.71
CA ASP A 25 -1.31 -13.62 12.68
C ASP A 25 -0.25 -12.51 12.63
N ALA A 26 -0.33 -11.56 13.56
CA ALA A 26 0.62 -10.48 13.68
C ALA A 26 2.02 -10.92 14.12
N ARG A 27 2.21 -12.16 14.61
CA ARG A 27 3.53 -12.69 14.98
C ARG A 27 4.32 -13.15 13.76
N THR A 28 3.61 -13.63 12.73
CA THR A 28 4.21 -14.16 11.50
C THR A 28 3.97 -13.26 10.29
N HIS A 29 3.22 -12.17 10.48
CA HIS A 29 2.75 -11.25 9.45
C HIS A 29 2.05 -11.98 8.29
N GLN A 30 1.11 -12.87 8.62
CA GLN A 30 0.42 -13.71 7.63
C GLN A 30 -1.09 -13.79 7.85
N PRO A 31 -1.87 -13.88 6.74
CA PRO A 31 -3.27 -14.23 6.85
C PRO A 31 -3.39 -15.68 7.32
N VAL A 32 -4.40 -15.93 8.15
CA VAL A 32 -4.75 -17.26 8.62
C VAL A 32 -5.98 -17.72 7.86
N HIS A 33 -5.97 -18.97 7.41
CA HIS A 33 -7.10 -19.53 6.66
C HIS A 33 -8.38 -19.55 7.51
N GLY A 34 -9.49 -19.16 6.89
CA GLY A 34 -10.81 -19.14 7.50
C GLY A 34 -11.27 -17.73 7.87
N PHE A 35 -12.52 -17.66 8.35
CA PHE A 35 -13.16 -16.43 8.77
C PHE A 35 -13.72 -16.61 10.18
N LEU A 36 -13.68 -15.54 10.97
CA LEU A 36 -14.27 -15.56 12.32
C LEU A 36 -15.80 -15.67 12.27
N TRP A 37 -16.42 -15.13 11.23
CA TRP A 37 -17.86 -15.13 11.04
C TRP A 37 -18.20 -15.75 9.68
N ASP A 38 -19.39 -16.34 9.58
CA ASP A 38 -19.92 -16.72 8.28
C ASP A 38 -20.33 -15.49 7.46
N GLN A 39 -20.58 -15.72 6.17
CA GLN A 39 -20.89 -14.66 5.23
C GLN A 39 -22.20 -13.93 5.56
N ASP A 40 -23.19 -14.64 6.12
CA ASP A 40 -24.50 -14.06 6.44
C ASP A 40 -24.41 -13.11 7.64
N THR A 41 -23.66 -13.48 8.68
CA THR A 41 -23.35 -12.60 9.80
C THR A 41 -22.50 -11.41 9.35
N ILE A 42 -21.51 -11.60 8.47
CA ILE A 42 -20.74 -10.45 7.96
C ILE A 42 -21.67 -9.49 7.21
N GLN A 43 -22.48 -9.97 6.27
CA GLN A 43 -23.34 -9.12 5.45
C GLN A 43 -24.38 -8.36 6.29
N ARG A 44 -25.03 -9.01 7.26
CA ARG A 44 -26.05 -8.36 8.10
C ARG A 44 -25.51 -7.26 9.00
N ASN A 45 -24.23 -7.33 9.38
CA ASN A 45 -23.61 -6.41 10.34
C ASN A 45 -22.57 -5.47 9.70
N THR A 46 -22.43 -5.51 8.36
CA THR A 46 -21.51 -4.62 7.65
C THR A 46 -22.14 -3.24 7.49
N VAL A 47 -21.48 -2.23 8.02
CA VAL A 47 -21.76 -0.82 7.75
C VAL A 47 -20.84 -0.36 6.62
N THR A 48 -21.44 0.13 5.54
CA THR A 48 -20.72 0.63 4.37
C THR A 48 -20.80 2.14 4.33
N THR A 49 -19.64 2.81 4.37
CA THR A 49 -19.53 4.27 4.33
C THR A 49 -18.78 4.71 3.07
N PRO A 50 -19.38 5.54 2.20
CA PRO A 50 -18.68 6.12 1.07
C PRO A 50 -17.49 6.97 1.51
N ILE A 51 -16.38 6.86 0.79
CA ILE A 51 -15.21 7.71 0.92
C ILE A 51 -14.98 8.38 -0.43
N ASP A 52 -14.88 9.71 -0.45
CA ASP A 52 -14.48 10.45 -1.64
C ASP A 52 -13.13 11.11 -1.38
N HIS A 53 -12.08 10.30 -1.44
CA HIS A 53 -10.71 10.78 -1.25
C HIS A 53 -9.81 10.24 -2.36
N SER A 54 -9.47 11.12 -3.29
CA SER A 54 -8.49 10.86 -4.34
C SER A 54 -7.35 11.88 -4.28
N ARG A 55 -6.12 11.42 -4.47
CA ARG A 55 -4.92 12.23 -4.40
C ARG A 55 -4.00 11.91 -5.57
N LEU A 56 -3.49 12.95 -6.22
CA LEU A 56 -2.54 12.85 -7.32
C LEU A 56 -1.27 13.63 -6.96
N GLU A 57 -0.15 12.93 -6.88
CA GLU A 57 1.12 13.45 -6.38
C GLU A 57 2.30 13.06 -7.29
N ALA A 58 3.41 13.77 -7.14
CA ALA A 58 4.64 13.50 -7.85
C ALA A 58 5.86 13.71 -6.97
N VAL A 59 6.82 12.80 -7.04
CA VAL A 59 8.08 12.83 -6.27
C VAL A 59 9.29 12.60 -7.18
N PHE A 60 10.39 13.29 -6.89
CA PHE A 60 11.67 13.19 -7.62
C PHE A 60 12.72 12.31 -6.93
N LEU A 61 12.32 11.71 -5.80
CA LEU A 61 13.17 10.93 -4.93
C LEU A 61 12.70 9.47 -4.92
N ASP A 62 13.64 8.55 -4.79
CA ASP A 62 13.41 7.10 -4.81
C ASP A 62 13.79 6.44 -3.47
N ASP A 63 14.06 7.25 -2.44
CA ASP A 63 14.36 6.76 -1.10
C ASP A 63 13.11 6.22 -0.39
N PHE A 64 13.30 5.40 0.64
CA PHE A 64 12.22 4.75 1.38
C PHE A 64 11.17 5.73 1.91
N ARG A 65 11.59 6.90 2.40
CA ARG A 65 10.69 7.90 2.99
C ARG A 65 9.85 8.60 1.93
N SER A 66 10.45 8.88 0.78
CA SER A 66 9.74 9.41 -0.38
C SER A 66 8.72 8.41 -0.92
N LYS A 67 9.07 7.11 -0.95
CA LYS A 67 8.13 6.04 -1.32
C LYS A 67 6.99 5.89 -0.33
N THR A 68 7.26 5.86 0.98
CA THR A 68 6.21 5.71 2.00
C THR A 68 5.23 6.88 2.01
N THR A 69 5.75 8.10 1.80
CA THR A 69 4.93 9.30 1.68
C THR A 69 3.97 9.18 0.50
N LEU A 70 4.47 8.79 -0.68
CA LEU A 70 3.66 8.64 -1.89
C LEU A 70 2.63 7.51 -1.76
N THR A 71 2.97 6.42 -1.07
CA THR A 71 2.07 5.27 -0.89
C THR A 71 1.12 5.41 0.31
N SER A 72 1.29 6.45 1.14
CA SER A 72 0.58 6.62 2.42
C SER A 72 0.71 5.41 3.35
N VAL A 73 1.85 4.71 3.33
CA VAL A 73 2.11 3.60 4.28
C VAL A 73 3.04 4.06 5.39
N SER A 74 3.01 3.40 6.54
CA SER A 74 3.94 3.70 7.62
C SER A 74 5.38 3.41 7.22
N LEU A 75 6.33 4.13 7.83
CA LEU A 75 7.73 3.89 7.56
C LEU A 75 8.11 2.49 8.03
N GLU A 76 7.63 2.07 9.21
CA GLU A 76 7.77 0.73 9.78
C GLU A 76 7.39 -0.35 8.75
N PHE A 77 6.20 -0.24 8.15
CA PHE A 77 5.72 -1.23 7.17
C PHE A 77 6.62 -1.29 5.94
N SER A 78 7.08 -0.14 5.44
CA SER A 78 8.01 -0.11 4.31
C SER A 78 9.36 -0.75 4.63
N LEU A 79 9.87 -0.54 5.85
CA LEU A 79 11.08 -1.22 6.31
C LEU A 79 10.85 -2.73 6.44
N GLU A 80 9.73 -3.15 7.00
CA GLU A 80 9.34 -4.57 7.09
C GLU A 80 9.28 -5.23 5.71
N VAL A 81 8.65 -4.58 4.73
CA VAL A 81 8.60 -5.06 3.33
C VAL A 81 10.00 -5.24 2.74
N ASN A 82 10.95 -4.38 3.08
CA ASN A 82 12.30 -4.39 2.52
C ASN A 82 13.29 -5.29 3.28
N LEU A 83 13.07 -5.53 4.57
CA LEU A 83 13.94 -6.33 5.43
C LEU A 83 13.52 -7.79 5.53
N LEU A 84 12.22 -8.02 5.60
CA LEU A 84 11.66 -9.34 5.82
C LEU A 84 11.38 -10.01 4.48
N LEU A 85 11.25 -11.34 4.46
CA LEU A 85 10.74 -12.13 3.33
C LEU A 85 9.30 -11.74 2.90
N VAL A 86 8.77 -10.63 3.42
CA VAL A 86 7.52 -9.97 3.03
C VAL A 86 7.64 -9.38 1.62
N SER A 87 8.85 -9.06 1.11
CA SER A 87 9.00 -8.53 -0.26
C SER A 87 8.39 -9.46 -1.32
N ALA A 88 8.48 -10.79 -1.13
CA ALA A 88 7.90 -11.79 -2.04
C ALA A 88 6.36 -11.89 -1.94
N LYS A 89 5.75 -11.23 -0.95
CA LYS A 89 4.32 -11.34 -0.62
C LYS A 89 3.55 -10.06 -0.95
N VAL A 90 4.25 -8.97 -1.23
CA VAL A 90 3.63 -7.74 -1.72
C VAL A 90 3.30 -7.91 -3.19
N THR A 91 2.13 -7.45 -3.63
CA THR A 91 1.70 -7.54 -5.03
C THR A 91 1.07 -6.23 -5.52
N CYS A 92 0.72 -6.19 -6.80
CA CYS A 92 0.02 -5.06 -7.45
C CYS A 92 0.75 -3.71 -7.25
N SER A 93 0.05 -2.64 -6.85
CA SER A 93 0.65 -1.31 -6.72
C SER A 93 1.83 -1.27 -5.74
N MET A 94 1.78 -2.11 -4.71
CA MET A 94 2.76 -2.09 -3.62
C MET A 94 4.11 -2.69 -4.02
N ASN A 95 4.21 -3.36 -5.18
CA ASN A 95 5.50 -3.75 -5.77
C ASN A 95 6.44 -2.55 -5.96
N TYR A 96 5.88 -1.35 -6.12
CA TYR A 96 6.63 -0.09 -6.16
C TYR A 96 7.57 0.11 -4.95
N LEU A 97 7.20 -0.37 -3.76
CA LEU A 97 8.03 -0.25 -2.54
C LEU A 97 9.36 -1.01 -2.66
N THR A 98 9.39 -2.06 -3.47
CA THR A 98 10.57 -2.92 -3.68
C THR A 98 11.34 -2.59 -4.96
N ASP A 99 10.74 -1.79 -5.84
CA ASP A 99 11.39 -1.31 -7.06
C ASP A 99 12.59 -0.41 -6.72
N LYS A 100 13.67 -0.50 -7.48
CA LYS A 100 14.91 0.25 -7.24
C LYS A 100 15.55 0.66 -8.55
N LYS A 101 16.25 1.78 -8.54
CA LYS A 101 17.14 2.17 -9.64
C LYS A 101 18.15 1.06 -9.93
N ARG A 102 18.31 0.74 -11.22
CA ARG A 102 19.34 -0.22 -11.68
C ARG A 102 20.72 0.41 -11.85
N THR A 103 20.80 1.74 -11.87
CA THR A 103 22.03 2.50 -12.08
C THR A 103 21.95 3.87 -11.40
N THR A 104 23.10 4.43 -11.04
CA THR A 104 23.22 5.79 -10.48
C THR A 104 23.17 6.88 -11.55
N LYS A 105 23.33 6.54 -12.84
CA LYS A 105 23.27 7.47 -13.98
C LYS A 105 21.86 7.68 -14.54
N VAL A 106 20.85 7.63 -13.66
CA VAL A 106 19.43 7.80 -14.02
C VAL A 106 18.74 8.77 -13.06
N ILE A 107 18.00 9.70 -13.65
CA ILE A 107 17.01 10.53 -12.97
C ILE A 107 15.71 9.75 -12.97
N ARG A 108 15.10 9.63 -11.79
CA ARG A 108 13.82 8.94 -11.61
C ARG A 108 12.81 9.91 -11.02
N MET A 109 11.61 9.86 -11.57
CA MET A 109 10.47 10.59 -11.05
C MET A 109 9.28 9.63 -10.98
N THR A 110 8.54 9.67 -9.89
CA THR A 110 7.34 8.86 -9.74
C THR A 110 6.13 9.76 -9.58
N THR A 111 5.06 9.44 -10.30
CA THR A 111 3.72 9.99 -10.08
C THR A 111 2.88 8.94 -9.38
N GLY A 112 2.02 9.36 -8.45
CA GLY A 112 1.13 8.48 -7.72
C GLY A 112 -0.30 9.00 -7.76
N PHE A 113 -1.21 8.20 -8.27
CA PHE A 113 -2.64 8.39 -8.09
C PHE A 113 -3.12 7.40 -7.03
N THR A 114 -3.73 7.90 -5.96
CA THR A 114 -4.26 7.08 -4.88
C THR A 114 -5.72 7.46 -4.67
N THR A 115 -6.61 6.48 -4.57
CA THR A 115 -8.02 6.72 -4.34
C THR A 115 -8.57 5.75 -3.30
N ARG A 116 -9.47 6.23 -2.44
CA ARG A 116 -10.29 5.43 -1.52
C ARG A 116 -11.74 5.74 -1.83
N THR A 117 -12.55 4.70 -1.94
CA THR A 117 -13.90 4.76 -2.48
C THR A 117 -14.96 4.46 -1.42
N VAL A 118 -14.70 3.44 -0.59
CA VAL A 118 -15.67 2.91 0.36
C VAL A 118 -14.91 2.30 1.54
N LYS A 119 -15.44 2.48 2.75
CA LYS A 119 -15.03 1.74 3.93
C LYS A 119 -16.17 0.86 4.41
N GLU A 120 -15.91 -0.43 4.52
CA GLU A 120 -16.79 -1.42 5.13
C GLU A 120 -16.27 -1.70 6.55
N THR A 121 -17.13 -1.60 7.55
CA THR A 121 -16.80 -1.89 8.96
C THR A 121 -17.84 -2.79 9.59
N MET A 122 -17.42 -3.56 10.59
CA MET A 122 -18.29 -4.43 11.38
C MET A 122 -17.90 -4.30 12.84
N ASP A 123 -18.87 -4.02 13.71
CA ASP A 123 -18.65 -3.99 15.15
C ASP A 123 -18.58 -5.42 15.69
N ALA A 124 -17.39 -5.88 16.04
CA ALA A 124 -17.17 -7.22 16.58
C ALA A 124 -17.82 -7.46 17.95
N PHE A 125 -18.19 -6.38 18.66
CA PHE A 125 -18.77 -6.42 20.01
C PHE A 125 -20.29 -6.35 20.00
N ASP A 126 -20.92 -6.15 18.84
CA ASP A 126 -22.37 -6.20 18.73
C ASP A 126 -22.89 -7.64 18.98
N GLY A 127 -24.16 -7.73 19.39
CA GLY A 127 -24.77 -8.97 19.87
C GLY A 127 -24.78 -10.11 18.86
N ASP A 128 -25.01 -9.83 17.57
CA ASP A 128 -25.03 -10.87 16.51
C ASP A 128 -23.61 -11.37 16.16
N PRO A 129 -22.62 -10.49 15.89
CA PRO A 129 -21.20 -10.88 15.74
C PRO A 129 -20.67 -11.69 16.92
N MET A 130 -20.92 -11.28 18.15
CA MET A 130 -20.43 -12.02 19.34
C MET A 130 -21.04 -13.42 19.47
N ARG A 131 -22.32 -13.60 19.11
CA ARG A 131 -23.01 -14.89 19.23
C ARG A 131 -22.61 -15.88 18.13
N ASN A 132 -22.31 -15.38 16.93
CA ASN A 132 -22.03 -16.19 15.75
C ASN A 132 -20.53 -16.32 15.43
N MET A 133 -19.65 -16.13 16.42
CA MET A 133 -18.22 -16.38 16.25
C MET A 133 -17.95 -17.87 16.04
N ASN A 134 -17.26 -18.19 14.95
CA ASN A 134 -16.69 -19.50 14.71
C ASN A 134 -15.49 -19.72 15.65
N LYS A 135 -15.76 -20.26 16.84
CA LYS A 135 -14.72 -20.54 17.83
C LYS A 135 -13.67 -21.53 17.30
N PHE A 136 -14.01 -22.44 16.39
CA PHE A 136 -13.00 -23.33 15.79
C PHE A 136 -11.97 -22.54 14.98
N ALA A 137 -12.36 -21.44 14.33
CA ALA A 137 -11.46 -20.57 13.59
C ALA A 137 -10.46 -19.81 14.50
N LEU A 138 -10.75 -19.69 15.80
CA LEU A 138 -9.82 -19.13 16.81
C LEU A 138 -8.67 -20.08 17.18
N GLY A 139 -8.63 -21.28 16.59
CA GLY A 139 -7.56 -22.24 16.86
C GLY A 139 -7.78 -23.10 18.11
N TYR A 140 -9.03 -23.26 18.55
CA TYR A 140 -9.40 -24.20 19.61
C TYR A 140 -9.36 -25.65 19.11
N CYS A 141 -8.16 -26.18 18.87
CA CYS A 141 -8.00 -27.62 18.71
C CYS A 141 -8.05 -28.28 20.09
N GLY A 142 -8.95 -29.24 20.28
CA GLY A 142 -8.92 -30.14 21.42
C GLY A 142 -7.58 -30.87 21.51
N GLN A 143 -6.88 -30.64 22.61
CA GLN A 143 -5.93 -31.54 23.30
C GLN A 143 -4.69 -32.15 22.60
N VAL A 144 -4.42 -31.99 21.29
CA VAL A 144 -3.31 -32.76 20.68
C VAL A 144 -1.96 -32.01 20.60
N ASN A 145 -1.90 -30.68 20.48
CA ASN A 145 -0.67 -29.92 20.79
C ASN A 145 -0.93 -28.39 20.85
N PRO A 146 -0.77 -27.73 22.01
CA PRO A 146 -1.09 -26.29 22.18
C PRO A 146 -0.31 -25.34 21.26
N ASP A 147 0.92 -25.72 20.87
CA ASP A 147 1.80 -24.89 20.03
C ASP A 147 1.49 -25.00 18.53
N SER A 148 0.70 -25.99 18.12
CA SER A 148 0.39 -26.27 16.71
C SER A 148 -0.91 -25.67 16.19
N CYS A 149 -1.74 -25.09 17.07
CA CYS A 149 -3.13 -24.75 16.72
C CYS A 149 -3.53 -23.29 16.92
N LYS A 150 -2.64 -22.43 17.45
CA LYS A 150 -2.95 -21.01 17.64
C LYS A 150 -2.35 -20.17 16.53
N HIS A 151 -3.12 -19.86 15.50
CA HIS A 151 -2.62 -19.07 14.38
C HIS A 151 -3.05 -17.60 14.46
N ALA A 152 -4.35 -17.30 14.58
CA ALA A 152 -4.81 -15.93 14.51
C ALA A 152 -4.65 -15.17 15.84
N THR A 153 -4.17 -13.93 15.75
CA THR A 153 -4.11 -12.96 16.86
C THR A 153 -5.12 -11.84 16.68
N HIS A 154 -5.51 -11.53 15.45
CA HIS A 154 -6.45 -10.47 15.11
C HIS A 154 -7.46 -10.93 14.05
N VAL A 155 -8.58 -10.22 13.97
CA VAL A 155 -9.60 -10.35 12.93
C VAL A 155 -9.83 -9.00 12.25
N VAL A 156 -10.04 -9.00 10.93
CA VAL A 156 -10.37 -7.79 10.18
C VAL A 156 -11.80 -7.35 10.51
N THR A 157 -11.92 -6.14 11.04
CA THR A 157 -13.21 -5.49 11.39
C THR A 157 -13.45 -4.22 10.60
N GLY A 158 -12.45 -3.72 9.88
CA GLY A 158 -12.59 -2.63 8.92
C GLY A 158 -11.75 -2.88 7.66
N VAL A 159 -12.33 -2.58 6.51
CA VAL A 159 -11.65 -2.60 5.21
C VAL A 159 -11.98 -1.32 4.46
N THR A 160 -10.96 -0.55 4.14
CA THR A 160 -11.08 0.56 3.19
C THR A 160 -10.65 0.08 1.82
N TYR A 161 -11.53 0.25 0.83
CA TYR A 161 -11.33 -0.13 -0.55
C TYR A 161 -10.93 1.07 -1.40
N GLY A 162 -10.27 0.79 -2.52
CA GLY A 162 -9.86 1.78 -3.49
C GLY A 162 -8.85 1.21 -4.49
N ALA A 163 -7.94 2.05 -4.94
CA ALA A 163 -6.84 1.65 -5.81
C ALA A 163 -5.70 2.66 -5.75
N ASN A 164 -4.49 2.17 -6.00
CA ASN A 164 -3.33 3.00 -6.26
C ASN A 164 -2.76 2.70 -7.65
N VAL A 165 -2.15 3.72 -8.27
CA VAL A 165 -1.36 3.60 -9.49
C VAL A 165 -0.13 4.49 -9.37
N TYR A 166 1.04 3.90 -9.60
CA TYR A 166 2.32 4.59 -9.61
C TYR A 166 2.95 4.49 -11.00
N GLY A 167 3.20 5.63 -11.63
CA GLY A 167 3.95 5.73 -12.89
C GLY A 167 5.37 6.19 -12.60
N VAL A 168 6.35 5.33 -12.88
CA VAL A 168 7.79 5.57 -12.69
C VAL A 168 8.40 5.95 -14.03
N PHE A 169 8.96 7.16 -14.10
CA PHE A 169 9.64 7.72 -15.25
C PHE A 169 11.14 7.76 -14.98
N GLU A 170 11.93 7.17 -15.87
CA GLU A 170 13.39 7.15 -15.76
C GLU A 170 14.05 7.70 -17.00
N THR A 171 14.99 8.64 -16.85
CA THR A 171 15.81 9.15 -17.95
C THR A 171 17.29 9.08 -17.58
N GLY A 172 18.09 8.56 -18.51
CA GLY A 172 19.55 8.53 -18.37
C GLY A 172 20.19 9.92 -18.46
N PHE A 173 21.40 10.05 -17.93
CA PHE A 173 22.26 11.21 -18.13
C PHE A 173 23.73 10.79 -18.21
N GLU A 174 24.55 11.60 -18.89
CA GLU A 174 25.98 11.31 -19.09
C GLU A 174 26.89 12.17 -18.22
N ASP A 175 26.48 13.42 -17.99
CA ASP A 175 27.21 14.43 -17.23
C ASP A 175 26.24 15.28 -16.37
N GLU A 176 26.76 16.17 -15.52
CA GLU A 176 25.93 17.02 -14.65
C GLU A 176 25.07 18.03 -15.44
N LYS A 177 25.51 18.47 -16.62
CA LYS A 177 24.75 19.42 -17.45
C LYS A 177 23.49 18.75 -18.02
N THR A 178 23.65 17.56 -18.59
CA THR A 178 22.57 16.70 -19.09
C THR A 178 21.67 16.25 -17.96
N LYS A 179 22.20 15.97 -16.77
CA LYS A 179 21.40 15.67 -15.58
C LYS A 179 20.48 16.82 -15.18
N ILE A 180 21.02 18.04 -15.07
CA ILE A 180 20.22 19.23 -14.72
C ILE A 180 19.16 19.48 -15.79
N SER A 181 19.55 19.46 -17.07
CA SER A 181 18.64 19.67 -18.20
C SER A 181 17.51 18.64 -18.22
N ASN A 182 17.83 17.35 -18.09
CA ASN A 182 16.85 16.27 -18.11
C ASN A 182 15.93 16.31 -16.89
N THR A 183 16.44 16.67 -15.71
CA THR A 183 15.62 16.85 -14.51
C THR A 183 14.58 17.94 -14.71
N PHE A 184 14.96 19.08 -15.31
CA PHE A 184 14.05 20.18 -15.57
C PHE A 184 13.01 19.85 -16.63
N LYS A 185 13.43 19.18 -17.72
CA LYS A 185 12.50 18.68 -18.76
C LYS A 185 11.44 17.75 -18.16
N LEU A 186 11.86 16.84 -17.28
CA LEU A 186 10.95 15.88 -16.63
C LEU A 186 9.98 16.59 -15.66
N LYS A 187 10.46 17.58 -14.90
CA LYS A 187 9.63 18.47 -14.06
C LYS A 187 8.55 19.18 -14.87
N ILE A 188 8.91 19.79 -15.99
CA ILE A 188 7.94 20.49 -16.85
C ILE A 188 6.89 19.51 -17.37
N LYS A 189 7.32 18.36 -17.92
CA LYS A 189 6.42 17.36 -18.48
C LYS A 189 5.38 16.86 -17.46
N VAL A 190 5.79 16.64 -16.22
CA VAL A 190 4.84 16.23 -15.17
C VAL A 190 4.03 17.39 -14.61
N SER A 191 4.57 18.61 -14.51
CA SER A 191 3.74 19.76 -14.13
C SER A 191 2.61 20.02 -15.14
N ALA A 192 2.84 19.70 -16.43
CA ALA A 192 1.82 19.75 -17.48
C ALA A 192 0.67 18.74 -17.27
N LEU A 193 0.82 17.79 -16.34
CA LEU A 193 -0.26 16.90 -15.89
C LEU A 193 -1.26 17.58 -14.95
N GLY A 194 -1.03 18.84 -14.57
CA GLY A 194 -1.81 19.52 -13.54
C GLY A 194 -1.46 19.06 -12.12
N ILE A 195 -0.33 18.35 -11.97
CA ILE A 195 0.18 17.90 -10.67
C ILE A 195 1.07 18.99 -10.12
N GLY A 196 0.73 19.50 -8.94
CA GLY A 196 1.57 20.45 -8.22
C GLY A 196 2.91 19.81 -7.85
N VAL A 197 3.90 19.97 -8.71
CA VAL A 197 5.29 19.72 -8.37
C VAL A 197 5.77 20.95 -7.60
N GLY A 198 6.38 20.78 -6.42
CA GLY A 198 7.06 21.88 -5.72
C GLY A 198 8.15 22.48 -6.61
N ILE A 199 7.78 23.46 -7.41
CA ILE A 199 8.68 24.24 -8.25
C ILE A 199 8.94 25.53 -7.47
N GLU A 200 10.02 25.55 -6.69
CA GLU A 200 10.61 26.83 -6.32
C GLU A 200 11.12 27.48 -7.62
N GLU A 201 10.43 28.54 -8.01
CA GLU A 201 10.73 29.50 -9.07
C GLU A 201 11.23 28.94 -10.43
N SER A 202 10.30 28.73 -11.35
CA SER A 202 10.61 28.57 -12.78
C SER A 202 10.28 29.86 -13.53
N LYS A 203 11.30 30.67 -13.84
CA LYS A 203 11.25 31.61 -14.97
C LYS A 203 10.85 30.83 -16.22
N THR A 204 9.79 31.29 -16.87
CA THR A 204 9.32 30.77 -18.16
C THR A 204 10.43 30.87 -19.20
N PHE A 205 11.03 29.75 -19.56
CA PHE A 205 11.76 29.59 -20.82
C PHE A 205 10.85 28.83 -21.77
N THR A 206 10.31 29.52 -22.76
CA THR A 206 9.92 28.91 -24.03
C THR A 206 11.21 28.51 -24.72
N ASP A 207 11.43 27.22 -24.99
CA ASP A 207 12.47 26.84 -25.93
C ASP A 207 12.06 25.69 -26.86
N ASP A 208 12.21 26.01 -28.14
CA ASP A 208 11.92 25.27 -29.36
C ASP A 208 12.98 24.19 -29.62
N SER A 209 13.05 23.15 -28.77
CA SER A 209 13.90 21.98 -29.07
C SER A 209 13.30 20.65 -28.60
N ALA A 210 12.20 20.25 -29.24
CA ALA A 210 11.64 18.90 -29.14
C ALA A 210 12.31 17.91 -30.13
N SER A 211 13.63 18.01 -30.33
CA SER A 211 14.42 17.04 -31.10
C SER A 211 15.66 16.56 -30.32
N SER A 212 15.43 15.92 -29.18
CA SER A 212 16.27 14.79 -28.77
C SER A 212 15.50 13.98 -27.73
N SER A 213 15.00 12.83 -28.17
CA SER A 213 14.46 11.77 -27.34
C SER A 213 15.56 11.21 -26.44
N SER A 214 15.82 11.84 -25.28
CA SER A 214 16.46 11.13 -24.17
C SER A 214 15.43 10.13 -23.66
N TYR A 215 15.58 8.87 -24.08
CA TYR A 215 14.63 7.79 -23.84
C TYR A 215 14.22 7.76 -22.38
N THR A 216 12.99 8.22 -22.12
CA THR A 216 12.39 8.14 -20.81
C THR A 216 11.60 6.85 -20.80
N THR A 217 12.05 5.87 -20.03
CA THR A 217 11.29 4.63 -19.85
C THR A 217 10.19 4.86 -18.83
N VAL A 218 9.00 4.32 -19.09
CA VAL A 218 7.89 4.34 -18.14
C VAL A 218 7.59 2.93 -17.66
N SER A 219 7.44 2.77 -16.36
CA SER A 219 6.94 1.56 -15.71
C SER A 219 5.76 1.88 -14.82
N PHE A 220 4.75 1.01 -14.81
CA PHE A 220 3.55 1.17 -14.00
C PHE A 220 3.43 0.09 -12.93
N PHE A 221 3.02 0.50 -11.74
CA PHE A 221 2.62 -0.37 -10.64
C PHE A 221 1.22 0.05 -10.21
N GLY A 222 0.22 -0.81 -10.34
CA GLY A 222 -1.14 -0.40 -10.00
C GLY A 222 -2.08 -1.54 -9.66
N ASP A 223 -3.23 -1.16 -9.10
CA ASP A 223 -4.32 -2.06 -8.73
C ASP A 223 -5.45 -2.10 -9.76
N ILE A 224 -5.32 -1.30 -10.82
CA ILE A 224 -6.31 -1.17 -11.89
C ILE A 224 -5.90 -2.06 -13.06
N ILE A 225 -6.81 -2.92 -13.52
CA ILE A 225 -6.64 -3.64 -14.77
C ILE A 225 -6.73 -2.61 -15.90
N VAL A 226 -5.62 -2.41 -16.62
CA VAL A 226 -5.58 -1.51 -17.76
C VAL A 226 -5.94 -2.31 -18.99
N ASP A 227 -7.18 -2.18 -19.44
CA ASP A 227 -7.64 -2.77 -20.69
C ASP A 227 -6.89 -2.11 -21.86
N GLU A 228 -5.93 -2.87 -22.38
CA GLU A 228 -5.37 -2.85 -23.74
C GLU A 228 -4.12 -2.04 -24.11
N GLU A 229 -3.62 -1.04 -23.39
CA GLU A 229 -2.26 -0.54 -23.67
C GLU A 229 -1.70 0.23 -22.47
N THR A 230 -0.85 -0.42 -21.67
CA THR A 230 -0.03 0.31 -20.70
C THR A 230 0.93 1.19 -21.48
N PRO A 231 0.80 2.53 -21.42
CA PRO A 231 1.62 3.39 -22.26
C PRO A 231 3.10 3.20 -21.91
N ARG A 232 3.94 2.97 -22.94
CA ARG A 232 5.38 2.77 -22.76
C ARG A 232 6.19 4.04 -23.00
N ASP A 233 5.57 5.04 -23.61
CA ASP A 233 6.12 6.37 -23.79
C ASP A 233 5.62 7.35 -22.70
N PRO A 234 6.39 8.41 -22.42
CA PRO A 234 6.04 9.39 -21.39
C PRO A 234 4.72 10.12 -21.62
N GLU A 235 4.40 10.45 -22.86
CA GLU A 235 3.23 11.24 -23.23
C GLU A 235 1.93 10.44 -23.03
N GLY A 236 1.90 9.19 -23.47
CA GLY A 236 0.78 8.28 -23.21
C GLY A 236 0.64 7.98 -21.72
N ALA A 237 1.76 7.81 -21.01
CA ALA A 237 1.74 7.55 -19.56
C ALA A 237 1.14 8.72 -18.79
N ALA A 238 1.55 9.93 -19.16
CA ALA A 238 1.00 11.17 -18.69
C ALA A 238 -0.53 11.26 -18.92
N ALA A 239 -0.99 11.00 -20.14
CA ALA A 239 -2.41 11.00 -20.47
C ALA A 239 -3.20 9.96 -19.66
N PHE A 240 -2.64 8.76 -19.49
CA PHE A 240 -3.25 7.71 -18.69
C PHE A 240 -3.44 8.14 -17.23
N ILE A 241 -2.39 8.66 -16.58
CA ILE A 241 -2.46 9.15 -15.19
C ILE A 241 -3.52 10.25 -15.05
N ARG A 242 -3.56 11.19 -16.00
CA ARG A 242 -4.57 12.27 -16.02
C ARG A 242 -6.00 11.75 -16.16
N SER A 243 -6.19 10.60 -16.80
CA SER A 243 -7.50 9.97 -16.95
C SER A 243 -7.97 9.18 -15.72
N LEU A 244 -7.09 8.89 -14.76
CA LEU A 244 -7.43 8.04 -13.62
C LEU A 244 -8.59 8.60 -12.76
N PRO A 245 -8.62 9.90 -12.39
CA PRO A 245 -9.73 10.45 -11.62
C PRO A 245 -11.11 10.24 -12.27
N SER A 246 -11.20 10.34 -13.61
CA SER A 246 -12.47 10.13 -14.32
C SER A 246 -12.84 8.66 -14.51
N LYS A 247 -11.88 7.75 -14.35
CA LYS A 247 -12.10 6.29 -14.39
C LYS A 247 -12.47 5.70 -13.04
N THR A 248 -12.15 6.38 -11.92
CA THR A 248 -12.47 5.94 -10.56
C THR A 248 -13.93 5.52 -10.36
N PRO A 249 -14.95 6.25 -10.86
CA PRO A 249 -16.34 5.85 -10.66
C PRO A 249 -16.71 4.48 -11.26
N ASN A 250 -16.05 4.08 -12.35
CA ASN A 250 -16.34 2.84 -13.07
C ASN A 250 -15.66 1.60 -12.45
N MET A 251 -14.78 1.79 -11.47
CA MET A 251 -14.07 0.71 -10.77
C MET A 251 -14.95 0.00 -9.71
N GLY A 252 -16.12 0.55 -9.38
CA GLY A 252 -16.88 0.11 -8.21
C GLY A 252 -16.10 0.42 -6.93
N LYS A 253 -16.11 -0.50 -5.95
CA LYS A 253 -15.33 -0.30 -4.71
C LYS A 253 -13.81 -0.41 -4.91
N GLY A 254 -13.34 -1.07 -5.97
CA GLY A 254 -11.92 -1.37 -6.12
C GLY A 254 -11.48 -2.53 -5.22
N VAL A 255 -10.23 -2.49 -4.75
CA VAL A 255 -9.61 -3.57 -3.99
C VAL A 255 -9.35 -3.16 -2.53
N PRO A 256 -9.18 -4.11 -1.58
CA PRO A 256 -8.78 -3.78 -0.23
C PRO A 256 -7.44 -3.02 -0.21
N MET A 257 -7.42 -1.87 0.46
CA MET A 257 -6.24 -0.98 0.55
C MET A 257 -5.72 -0.91 1.98
N ASP A 258 -6.59 -0.56 2.92
CA ASP A 258 -6.26 -0.31 4.31
C ASP A 258 -7.14 -1.18 5.23
N LEU A 259 -6.53 -1.87 6.19
CA LEU A 259 -7.17 -2.82 7.09
C LEU A 259 -7.17 -2.31 8.53
N GLU A 260 -8.28 -2.52 9.22
CA GLU A 260 -8.42 -2.33 10.66
C GLU A 260 -8.66 -3.71 11.28
N LEU A 261 -7.79 -4.11 12.22
CA LEU A 261 -7.84 -5.42 12.82
C LEU A 261 -8.02 -5.34 14.33
N THR A 262 -9.07 -6.01 14.80
CA THR A 262 -9.39 -6.12 16.22
C THR A 262 -8.66 -7.32 16.83
N PRO A 263 -7.98 -7.15 17.97
CA PRO A 263 -7.28 -8.25 18.62
C PRO A 263 -8.30 -9.26 19.16
N LEU A 264 -8.08 -10.53 18.86
CA LEU A 264 -9.02 -11.60 19.22
C LEU A 264 -9.13 -11.81 20.72
N VAL A 265 -8.10 -11.44 21.49
CA VAL A 265 -8.11 -11.53 22.96
C VAL A 265 -9.19 -10.66 23.60
N TRP A 266 -9.66 -9.59 22.92
CA TRP A 266 -10.79 -8.78 23.38
C TRP A 266 -12.14 -9.50 23.23
N LEU A 267 -12.24 -10.44 22.28
CA LEU A 267 -13.45 -11.21 22.00
C LEU A 267 -13.43 -12.55 22.76
N ASP A 268 -12.25 -13.13 22.94
CA ASP A 268 -12.03 -14.37 23.65
C ASP A 268 -10.65 -14.39 24.34
N SER A 269 -10.66 -14.41 25.67
CA SER A 269 -9.44 -14.32 26.48
C SER A 269 -8.44 -15.48 26.30
N LYS A 270 -8.81 -16.60 25.64
CA LYS A 270 -7.87 -17.69 25.35
C LYS A 270 -7.22 -17.61 23.97
N ALA A 271 -7.61 -16.63 23.15
CA ALA A 271 -7.03 -16.38 21.83
C ALA A 271 -5.51 -16.10 21.91
N ALA A 272 -4.82 -16.26 20.78
CA ALA A 272 -3.41 -15.89 20.72
C ALA A 272 -3.26 -14.36 20.79
N LYS A 273 -2.15 -13.90 21.36
CA LYS A 273 -1.81 -12.47 21.45
C LYS A 273 -0.40 -12.19 20.97
N LEU A 274 -0.20 -11.01 20.39
CA LEU A 274 1.12 -10.47 20.10
C LEU A 274 1.66 -9.79 21.36
N GLN A 275 2.78 -10.27 21.90
CA GLN A 275 3.33 -9.76 23.16
C GLN A 275 4.35 -8.64 22.96
N ALA A 276 5.02 -8.59 21.81
CA ALA A 276 6.03 -7.58 21.51
C ALA A 276 6.10 -7.36 20.00
N GLN A 277 6.47 -6.13 19.61
CA GLN A 277 6.82 -5.77 18.25
C GLN A 277 8.30 -5.39 18.18
N ILE A 278 8.89 -5.58 17.00
CA ILE A 278 10.22 -5.04 16.71
C ILE A 278 10.10 -3.51 16.69
N SER A 279 10.95 -2.82 17.43
CA SER A 279 10.93 -1.36 17.45
C SER A 279 11.42 -0.79 16.11
N PHE A 280 10.90 0.38 15.75
CA PHE A 280 11.33 1.12 14.57
C PHE A 280 12.87 1.30 14.52
N ASP A 281 13.49 1.72 15.62
CA ASP A 281 14.94 1.89 15.73
C ASP A 281 15.73 0.62 15.38
N THR A 282 15.17 -0.55 15.74
CA THR A 282 15.80 -1.83 15.41
C THR A 282 15.72 -2.11 13.91
N LEU A 283 14.57 -1.85 13.28
CA LEU A 283 14.42 -1.99 11.83
C LEU A 283 15.35 -1.02 11.08
N GLU A 284 15.43 0.24 11.50
CA GLU A 284 16.30 1.23 10.87
C GLU A 284 17.78 0.83 10.94
N ARG A 285 18.23 0.33 12.10
CA ARG A 285 19.60 -0.19 12.26
C ARG A 285 19.90 -1.37 11.35
N LEU A 286 18.96 -2.31 11.21
CA LEU A 286 19.13 -3.47 10.32
C LEU A 286 19.27 -3.04 8.86
N LEU A 287 18.50 -2.05 8.40
CA LEU A 287 18.64 -1.50 7.04
C LEU A 287 19.99 -0.85 6.83
N GLY A 288 20.48 -0.08 7.80
CA GLY A 288 21.80 0.55 7.73
C GLY A 288 22.95 -0.46 7.62
N ILE A 289 22.74 -1.73 7.99
CA ILE A 289 23.71 -2.81 7.80
C ILE A 289 23.58 -3.41 6.40
N ILE A 290 22.36 -3.63 5.90
CA ILE A 290 22.12 -4.31 4.60
C ILE A 290 22.47 -3.42 3.40
N TYR A 291 22.25 -2.11 3.50
CA TYR A 291 22.46 -1.16 2.41
C TYR A 291 23.77 -0.36 2.52
N LYS A 292 24.71 -0.81 3.37
CA LYS A 292 26.06 -0.25 3.45
C LYS A 292 27.02 -0.89 2.46
#